data_AF-A0A6N7RJ14-F1
#
_entry.id   AF-A0A6N7RJ14-F1
#
_cell.length_a   1.000
_cell.length_b   1.000
_cell.length_c   1.000
_cell.angle_alpha   90.00
_cell.angle_beta   90.00
_cell.angle_gamma   90.00
#
_symmetry.space_group_name_H-M   'P 1'
#
loop_
_entity.id
_entity.type
_entity.pdbx_description
1 polymer ?
#
loop_
_entity_poly.entity_id
_entity_poly.type
_entity_poly.pdbx_seq_one_letter_code
_entity_poly.pdbx_strand_id
1 'polypeptide(L)'
;METTNNRKLIVSAALIVASVALLLGLTFAWFTDTAANKGNKIQAGTLGITATVASYDAAGDVRVAAGELGTDMIPDDLAFGAASDVEAPGVHVIQQTNWEPGQRDAKLLTVTNAGDLATKIKLRFDIVEGGLTDALWYDFVLVEDGVAVGQFTQWPMNTLETVGSAYEGHVAPGESVQFLLLYGMSENAGNQYQGKAFEADVSVVAAQDTAEVDGFGNADYDKDAAYPTVVSTAEEFDQAIAAGGIVQLAEDLTVDASKTIGADTTIDLQGNTLVVAEGTQSIKAGSGTTLTIEGDGSIDGVVYADKGAAVVINAGDDFSVNASSSNGWAVYGALGSRVAVHGGTYTSSQKGAGVIHVLGSSLSVENAAIVVGSASVMNSSGVCSNAPETYLENVQVQGSYSIAVDLKNANGSSVIRGGSFSTDKSADGFASPTIRYQGTLEISDAVVTRVSTGILFSRSFPTPTEVEGLTCSNVTFVEVDGATGQDIDYKH
;
A
#
# COMPACT_ATOMS: atom_id res chain seq x y z
N MET A 1 46.85 -49.34 58.03
CA MET A 1 45.45 -48.85 58.10
C MET A 1 45.27 -47.87 56.94
N GLU A 2 45.34 -48.40 55.71
CA GLU A 2 45.68 -47.61 54.53
C GLU A 2 45.15 -48.32 53.26
N THR A 3 43.85 -48.56 53.20
CA THR A 3 43.20 -49.09 51.97
C THR A 3 41.77 -48.57 51.76
N THR A 4 41.19 -47.89 52.75
CA THR A 4 39.81 -47.39 52.70
C THR A 4 39.66 -45.97 52.14
N ASN A 5 40.71 -45.13 52.19
CA ASN A 5 40.62 -43.74 51.71
C ASN A 5 40.81 -43.61 50.19
N ASN A 6 41.66 -44.43 49.56
CA ASN A 6 41.90 -44.36 48.11
C ASN A 6 40.66 -44.70 47.29
N ARG A 7 39.81 -45.64 47.75
CA ARG A 7 38.54 -45.95 47.08
C ARG A 7 37.54 -44.78 47.13
N LYS A 8 37.49 -44.05 48.25
CA LYS A 8 36.62 -42.87 48.39
C LYS A 8 37.11 -41.69 47.55
N LEU A 9 38.43 -41.50 47.43
CA LEU A 9 39.02 -40.46 46.60
C LEU A 9 38.79 -40.73 45.10
N ILE A 10 38.94 -41.98 44.66
CA ILE A 10 38.68 -42.40 43.27
C ILE A 10 37.21 -42.24 42.91
N VAL A 11 36.29 -42.59 43.83
CA VAL A 11 34.85 -42.40 43.61
C VAL A 11 34.48 -40.90 43.57
N SER A 12 35.09 -40.07 44.42
CA SER A 12 34.88 -38.61 44.39
C SER A 12 35.42 -37.97 43.10
N ALA A 13 36.59 -38.38 42.63
CA ALA A 13 37.16 -37.87 41.37
C ALA A 13 36.33 -38.32 40.16
N ALA A 14 35.87 -39.59 40.16
CA ALA A 14 34.97 -40.10 39.12
C ALA A 14 33.62 -39.36 39.11
N LEU A 15 33.08 -39.00 40.28
CA LEU A 15 31.85 -38.21 40.38
C LEU A 15 32.04 -36.78 39.88
N ILE A 16 33.17 -36.11 40.16
CA ILE A 16 33.45 -34.77 39.63
C ILE A 16 33.59 -34.81 38.10
N VAL A 17 34.29 -35.81 37.55
CA VAL A 17 34.41 -35.99 36.10
C VAL A 17 33.04 -36.31 35.47
N ALA A 18 32.21 -37.12 36.12
CA ALA A 18 30.84 -37.38 35.68
C ALA A 18 29.96 -36.11 35.77
N SER A 19 30.13 -35.27 36.80
CA SER A 19 29.43 -33.99 36.94
C SER A 19 29.88 -32.97 35.90
N VAL A 20 31.18 -32.89 35.57
CA VAL A 20 31.69 -32.02 34.49
C VAL A 20 31.25 -32.55 33.12
N ALA A 21 31.20 -33.86 32.91
CA ALA A 21 30.65 -34.46 31.69
C ALA A 21 29.12 -34.22 31.57
N LEU A 22 28.39 -34.25 32.67
CA LEU A 22 26.98 -33.86 32.72
C LEU A 22 26.81 -32.35 32.50
N LEU A 23 27.69 -31.50 33.02
CA LEU A 23 27.64 -30.04 32.82
C LEU A 23 27.98 -29.66 31.38
N LEU A 24 28.97 -30.30 30.77
CA LEU A 24 29.31 -30.15 29.35
C LEU A 24 28.26 -30.84 28.43
N GLY A 25 27.53 -31.83 28.94
CA GLY A 25 26.37 -32.43 28.25
C GLY A 25 25.10 -31.58 28.34
N LEU A 26 24.99 -30.69 29.33
CA LEU A 26 23.85 -29.79 29.52
C LEU A 26 24.02 -28.45 28.78
N THR A 27 25.23 -28.06 28.37
CA THR A 27 25.45 -26.87 27.52
C THR A 27 25.42 -27.15 26.01
N PHE A 28 25.34 -28.42 25.62
CA PHE A 28 25.14 -28.85 24.22
C PHE A 28 23.81 -29.58 24.01
N ALA A 29 22.90 -29.55 24.99
CA ALA A 29 21.49 -29.84 24.76
C ALA A 29 20.88 -28.64 24.03
N TRP A 30 21.17 -28.58 22.73
CA TRP A 30 20.33 -27.99 21.70
C TRP A 30 18.94 -28.61 21.87
N PHE A 31 18.13 -28.06 22.78
CA PHE A 31 16.68 -28.23 22.77
C PHE A 31 16.17 -27.45 21.58
N THR A 32 16.35 -28.04 20.40
CA THR A 32 15.46 -27.83 19.29
C THR A 32 14.92 -29.20 18.98
N ASP A 33 13.95 -29.63 19.79
CA ASP A 33 12.84 -30.29 19.16
C ASP A 33 12.21 -29.22 18.26
N THR A 34 12.74 -29.07 17.05
CA THR A 34 11.96 -28.48 15.99
C THR A 34 10.91 -29.54 15.68
N ALA A 35 9.80 -29.48 16.40
CA ALA A 35 8.54 -29.82 15.77
C ALA A 35 8.39 -28.83 14.62
N ALA A 36 9.02 -29.15 13.48
CA ALA A 36 8.75 -28.48 12.24
C ALA A 36 7.31 -28.81 11.93
N ASN A 37 6.40 -27.90 12.30
CA ASN A 37 5.06 -27.91 11.78
C ASN A 37 5.18 -27.62 10.27
N LYS A 38 5.50 -28.67 9.50
CA LYS A 38 5.59 -28.63 8.03
C LYS A 38 4.22 -28.40 7.36
N GLY A 39 3.18 -28.12 8.16
CA GLY A 39 1.81 -27.85 7.72
C GLY A 39 1.27 -26.47 8.11
N ASN A 40 1.97 -25.67 8.92
CA ASN A 40 1.55 -24.28 9.13
C ASN A 40 1.99 -23.43 7.94
N LYS A 41 1.11 -23.34 6.95
CA LYS A 41 1.20 -22.35 5.88
C LYS A 41 0.33 -21.16 6.33
N ILE A 42 0.96 -20.09 6.83
CA ILE A 42 0.29 -18.79 6.90
C ILE A 42 0.50 -18.19 5.51
N GLN A 43 -0.52 -18.27 4.67
CA GLN A 43 -0.52 -17.64 3.36
C GLN A 43 -1.53 -16.50 3.43
N ALA A 44 -1.05 -15.27 3.29
CA ALA A 44 -1.93 -14.16 2.92
C ALA A 44 -2.39 -14.42 1.48
N GLY A 45 -3.70 -14.40 1.26
CA GLY A 45 -4.25 -14.47 -0.09
C GLY A 45 -4.13 -13.12 -0.82
N THR A 46 -4.33 -13.15 -2.13
CA THR A 46 -4.29 -12.04 -3.08
C THR A 46 -5.65 -11.94 -3.77
N LEU A 47 -6.25 -10.75 -3.73
CA LEU A 47 -7.38 -10.40 -4.61
C LEU A 47 -6.80 -10.07 -5.99
N GLY A 48 -7.33 -10.70 -7.05
CA GLY A 48 -6.79 -10.57 -8.41
C GLY A 48 -7.90 -10.40 -9.44
N ILE A 49 -8.76 -9.40 -9.23
CA ILE A 49 -9.89 -9.14 -10.13
C ILE A 49 -9.40 -8.40 -11.37
N THR A 50 -9.78 -8.92 -12.53
CA THR A 50 -9.56 -8.29 -13.83
C THR A 50 -10.87 -8.27 -14.60
N ALA A 51 -11.05 -7.28 -15.47
CA ALA A 51 -12.23 -7.17 -16.30
C ALA A 51 -11.84 -6.90 -17.75
N THR A 52 -12.56 -7.54 -18.67
CA THR A 52 -12.35 -7.37 -20.10
C THR A 52 -13.67 -7.17 -20.84
N VAL A 53 -13.63 -6.39 -21.91
CA VAL A 53 -14.79 -6.16 -22.78
C VAL A 53 -14.47 -6.59 -24.20
N ALA A 54 -15.38 -7.38 -24.79
CA ALA A 54 -15.32 -7.75 -26.20
C ALA A 54 -16.50 -7.14 -26.96
N SER A 55 -16.23 -6.60 -28.15
CA SER A 55 -17.25 -6.05 -29.04
C SER A 55 -17.89 -7.14 -29.88
N TYR A 56 -19.18 -6.97 -30.19
CA TYR A 56 -19.85 -7.81 -31.18
C TYR A 56 -19.08 -7.80 -32.50
N ASP A 57 -18.83 -8.99 -33.02
CA ASP A 57 -18.23 -9.23 -34.31
C ASP A 57 -18.82 -10.52 -34.86
N ALA A 58 -19.57 -10.43 -35.96
CA ALA A 58 -20.18 -11.60 -36.59
C ALA A 58 -19.16 -12.66 -37.04
N ALA A 59 -17.88 -12.28 -37.22
CA ALA A 59 -16.78 -13.19 -37.52
C ALA A 59 -16.03 -13.68 -36.27
N GLY A 60 -16.44 -13.26 -35.08
CA GLY A 60 -15.82 -13.58 -33.81
C GLY A 60 -15.83 -15.07 -33.44
N ASP A 61 -14.81 -15.48 -32.70
CA ASP A 61 -14.61 -16.86 -32.27
C ASP A 61 -15.33 -17.16 -30.94
N VAL A 62 -15.47 -16.17 -30.07
CA VAL A 62 -16.20 -16.30 -28.81
C VAL A 62 -17.69 -16.19 -29.09
N ARG A 63 -18.48 -17.17 -28.64
CA ARG A 63 -19.93 -17.20 -28.89
C ARG A 63 -20.74 -17.31 -27.62
N VAL A 64 -21.83 -16.55 -27.61
CA VAL A 64 -22.86 -16.59 -26.58
C VAL A 64 -24.19 -16.87 -27.26
N ALA A 65 -24.85 -17.96 -26.85
CA ALA A 65 -26.21 -18.23 -27.27
C ALA A 65 -27.16 -17.26 -26.54
N ALA A 66 -28.11 -16.66 -27.26
CA ALA A 66 -29.07 -15.73 -26.67
C ALA A 66 -30.06 -16.40 -25.71
N GLY A 67 -30.14 -17.74 -25.69
CA GLY A 67 -31.01 -18.48 -24.77
C GLY A 67 -32.48 -18.07 -24.90
N GLU A 68 -33.13 -17.78 -23.78
CA GLU A 68 -34.53 -17.30 -23.76
C GLU A 68 -34.68 -15.83 -24.19
N LEU A 69 -33.58 -15.11 -24.42
CA LEU A 69 -33.59 -13.74 -24.95
C LEU A 69 -33.85 -13.68 -26.45
N GLY A 70 -33.74 -14.81 -27.16
CA GLY A 70 -33.91 -14.88 -28.61
C GLY A 70 -35.22 -14.23 -29.05
N THR A 71 -35.11 -13.12 -29.77
CA THR A 71 -36.24 -12.37 -30.35
C THR A 71 -35.89 -11.98 -31.78
N ASP A 72 -36.83 -11.47 -32.57
CA ASP A 72 -36.51 -10.84 -33.86
C ASP A 72 -35.49 -9.68 -33.71
N MET A 73 -35.30 -9.19 -32.48
CA MET A 73 -34.33 -8.14 -32.17
C MET A 73 -32.93 -8.65 -31.79
N ILE A 74 -32.79 -9.92 -31.38
CA ILE A 74 -31.53 -10.47 -30.87
C ILE A 74 -31.27 -11.78 -31.60
N PRO A 75 -30.16 -11.91 -32.35
CA PRO A 75 -29.81 -13.15 -33.03
C PRO A 75 -29.71 -14.31 -32.04
N ASP A 76 -30.03 -15.53 -32.48
CA ASP A 76 -29.94 -16.75 -31.64
C ASP A 76 -28.52 -16.98 -31.09
N ASP A 77 -27.50 -16.59 -31.86
CA ASP A 77 -26.08 -16.63 -31.47
C ASP A 77 -25.43 -15.26 -31.69
N LEU A 78 -24.77 -14.74 -30.65
CA LEU A 78 -23.90 -13.57 -30.74
C LEU A 78 -22.44 -14.03 -30.75
N ALA A 79 -21.66 -13.42 -31.63
CA ALA A 79 -20.23 -13.64 -31.73
C ALA A 79 -19.46 -12.37 -31.35
N PHE A 80 -18.32 -12.55 -30.68
CA PHE A 80 -17.49 -11.48 -30.14
C PHE A 80 -16.06 -11.61 -30.62
N GLY A 81 -15.47 -10.45 -30.91
CA GLY A 81 -14.06 -10.34 -31.30
C GLY A 81 -13.10 -10.54 -30.13
N ALA A 82 -11.88 -10.04 -30.29
CA ALA A 82 -10.90 -10.03 -29.20
C ALA A 82 -11.36 -9.13 -28.04
N ALA A 83 -11.17 -9.61 -26.82
CA ALA A 83 -11.42 -8.84 -25.61
C ALA A 83 -10.27 -7.85 -25.36
N SER A 84 -10.60 -6.68 -24.83
CA SER A 84 -9.66 -5.66 -24.35
C SER A 84 -9.83 -5.50 -22.85
N ASP A 85 -8.74 -5.22 -22.14
CA ASP A 85 -8.77 -4.84 -20.73
C ASP A 85 -9.56 -3.53 -20.56
N VAL A 86 -10.50 -3.49 -19.61
CA VAL A 86 -11.31 -2.29 -19.37
C VAL A 86 -10.49 -1.14 -18.79
N GLU A 87 -9.35 -1.43 -18.16
CA GLU A 87 -8.44 -0.40 -17.62
C GLU A 87 -7.45 0.12 -18.67
N ALA A 88 -7.44 -0.47 -19.87
CA ALA A 88 -6.53 -0.03 -20.93
C ALA A 88 -6.94 1.36 -21.46
N PRO A 89 -5.98 2.27 -21.72
CA PRO A 89 -6.28 3.61 -22.21
C PRO A 89 -7.12 3.62 -23.50
N GLY A 90 -8.22 4.36 -23.47
CA GLY A 90 -9.12 4.53 -24.62
C GLY A 90 -10.05 3.34 -24.90
N VAL A 91 -10.15 2.39 -23.98
CA VAL A 91 -11.18 1.35 -24.00
C VAL A 91 -12.43 1.87 -23.30
N HIS A 92 -13.54 1.90 -24.02
CA HIS A 92 -14.85 2.23 -23.49
C HIS A 92 -15.79 1.03 -23.66
N VAL A 93 -16.67 0.78 -22.68
CA VAL A 93 -17.67 -0.28 -22.83
C VAL A 93 -18.68 0.10 -23.90
N ILE A 94 -19.17 1.34 -23.86
CA ILE A 94 -19.99 1.91 -24.92
C ILE A 94 -19.31 3.20 -25.37
N GLN A 95 -19.09 3.33 -26.68
CA GLN A 95 -18.68 4.61 -27.28
C GLN A 95 -19.38 4.77 -28.61
N GLN A 96 -20.37 5.67 -28.66
CA GLN A 96 -21.20 5.85 -29.84
C GLN A 96 -21.32 7.29 -30.30
N THR A 97 -21.19 7.46 -31.62
CA THR A 97 -21.33 8.74 -32.32
C THR A 97 -22.13 8.54 -33.60
N ASN A 98 -23.04 9.46 -33.92
CA ASN A 98 -23.91 9.38 -35.11
C ASN A 98 -24.74 8.09 -35.18
N TRP A 99 -25.13 7.56 -34.03
CA TRP A 99 -25.99 6.38 -33.94
C TRP A 99 -27.38 6.69 -34.50
N GLU A 100 -27.92 5.80 -35.32
CA GLU A 100 -29.21 6.02 -35.99
C GLU A 100 -30.37 5.30 -35.24
N PRO A 101 -31.61 5.83 -35.31
CA PRO A 101 -32.78 5.16 -34.76
C PRO A 101 -32.91 3.71 -35.24
N GLY A 102 -33.10 2.78 -34.30
CA GLY A 102 -33.21 1.33 -34.60
C GLY A 102 -31.88 0.57 -34.67
N GLN A 103 -30.74 1.26 -34.69
CA GLN A 103 -29.43 0.59 -34.57
C GLN A 103 -29.24 0.02 -33.15
N ARG A 104 -28.56 -1.13 -33.09
CA ARG A 104 -28.29 -1.90 -31.87
C ARG A 104 -26.92 -2.56 -31.96
N ASP A 105 -26.33 -2.85 -30.82
CA ASP A 105 -25.05 -3.54 -30.68
C ASP A 105 -24.99 -4.29 -29.33
N ALA A 106 -23.93 -5.07 -29.14
CA ALA A 106 -23.70 -5.86 -27.95
C ALA A 106 -22.23 -5.83 -27.50
N LYS A 107 -22.03 -5.89 -26.19
CA LYS A 107 -20.72 -6.16 -25.56
C LYS A 107 -20.79 -7.39 -24.68
N LEU A 108 -19.69 -8.13 -24.62
CA LEU A 108 -19.47 -9.18 -23.64
C LEU A 108 -18.45 -8.70 -22.61
N LEU A 109 -18.91 -8.44 -21.39
CA LEU A 109 -18.06 -8.12 -20.24
C LEU A 109 -17.71 -9.42 -19.52
N THR A 110 -16.44 -9.66 -19.26
CA THR A 110 -15.96 -10.80 -18.47
C THR A 110 -15.17 -10.29 -17.29
N VAL A 111 -15.57 -10.69 -16.08
CA VAL A 111 -14.82 -10.42 -14.84
C VAL A 111 -14.20 -11.73 -14.36
N THR A 112 -12.88 -11.74 -14.21
CA THR A 112 -12.10 -12.92 -13.86
C THR A 112 -11.39 -12.71 -12.53
N ASN A 113 -11.46 -13.71 -11.65
CA ASN A 113 -10.66 -13.74 -10.43
C ASN A 113 -9.41 -14.59 -10.64
N ALA A 114 -8.28 -13.94 -10.93
CA ALA A 114 -6.97 -14.56 -11.02
C ALA A 114 -6.27 -14.70 -9.65
N GLY A 115 -6.90 -14.20 -8.59
CA GLY A 115 -6.43 -14.32 -7.21
C GLY A 115 -6.66 -15.70 -6.62
N ASP A 116 -6.19 -15.89 -5.39
CA ASP A 116 -6.43 -17.11 -4.60
C ASP A 116 -7.54 -16.93 -3.55
N LEU A 117 -8.10 -15.72 -3.45
CA LEU A 117 -9.19 -15.38 -2.54
C LEU A 117 -10.56 -15.38 -3.21
N ALA A 118 -11.56 -15.99 -2.58
CA ALA A 118 -12.95 -15.82 -3.02
C ALA A 118 -13.38 -14.34 -2.90
N THR A 119 -14.05 -13.83 -3.93
CA THR A 119 -14.32 -12.40 -4.05
C THR A 119 -15.78 -12.15 -4.37
N LYS A 120 -16.37 -11.15 -3.71
CA LYS A 120 -17.64 -10.54 -4.11
C LYS A 120 -17.36 -9.26 -4.89
N ILE A 121 -18.15 -9.01 -5.93
CA ILE A 121 -17.95 -7.91 -6.87
C ILE A 121 -19.21 -7.06 -7.03
N LYS A 122 -19.00 -5.78 -7.35
CA LYS A 122 -19.99 -4.86 -7.89
C LYS A 122 -19.49 -4.25 -9.18
N LEU A 123 -20.42 -3.89 -10.06
CA LEU A 123 -20.12 -3.19 -11.29
C LEU A 123 -20.50 -1.73 -11.12
N ARG A 124 -19.57 -0.83 -11.41
CA ARG A 124 -19.83 0.61 -11.45
C ARG A 124 -19.73 1.04 -12.90
N PHE A 125 -20.76 1.72 -13.40
CA PHE A 125 -20.71 2.38 -14.70
C PHE A 125 -20.53 3.87 -14.50
N ASP A 126 -19.66 4.48 -15.29
CA ASP A 126 -19.46 5.91 -15.32
C ASP A 126 -19.89 6.42 -16.70
N ILE A 127 -20.94 7.25 -16.76
CA ILE A 127 -21.53 7.72 -18.03
C ILE A 127 -21.05 9.15 -18.34
N VAL A 128 -20.58 9.34 -19.57
CA VAL A 128 -20.32 10.68 -20.12
C VAL A 128 -21.53 11.11 -20.95
N GLU A 129 -22.28 12.08 -20.42
CA GLU A 129 -23.49 12.60 -21.07
C GLU A 129 -23.14 13.37 -22.36
N GLY A 130 -23.44 12.77 -23.51
CA GLY A 130 -23.26 13.37 -24.84
C GLY A 130 -24.58 13.74 -25.55
N GLY A 131 -25.71 13.64 -24.85
CA GLY A 131 -27.05 14.01 -25.33
C GLY A 131 -27.86 12.87 -25.94
N LEU A 132 -27.34 11.63 -25.97
CA LEU A 132 -28.06 10.45 -26.47
C LEU A 132 -28.76 9.63 -25.37
N THR A 133 -28.46 9.83 -24.08
CA THR A 133 -28.94 8.97 -22.99
C THR A 133 -30.44 8.74 -23.02
N ASP A 134 -31.25 9.78 -23.23
CA ASP A 134 -32.71 9.68 -23.27
C ASP A 134 -33.27 8.92 -24.51
N ALA A 135 -32.45 8.72 -25.55
CA ALA A 135 -32.83 8.01 -26.77
C ALA A 135 -32.39 6.54 -26.77
N LEU A 136 -31.48 6.18 -25.86
CA LEU A 136 -30.89 4.86 -25.78
C LEU A 136 -31.62 3.96 -24.77
N TRP A 137 -31.58 2.66 -25.06
CA TRP A 137 -31.99 1.60 -24.17
C TRP A 137 -30.86 0.58 -24.03
N TYR A 138 -30.89 -0.19 -22.94
CA TYR A 138 -30.00 -1.32 -22.74
C TYR A 138 -30.74 -2.52 -22.14
N ASP A 139 -30.10 -3.67 -22.16
CA ASP A 139 -30.36 -4.80 -21.27
C ASP A 139 -29.03 -5.39 -20.81
N PHE A 140 -28.96 -5.83 -19.57
CA PHE A 140 -27.74 -6.32 -18.94
C PHE A 140 -28.02 -7.65 -18.24
N VAL A 141 -27.51 -8.73 -18.83
CA VAL A 141 -27.90 -10.10 -18.46
C VAL A 141 -26.67 -10.97 -18.22
N LEU A 142 -26.79 -11.91 -17.30
CA LEU A 142 -25.74 -12.88 -17.00
C LEU A 142 -25.59 -13.88 -18.15
N VAL A 143 -24.38 -14.39 -18.30
CA VAL A 143 -24.04 -15.49 -19.20
C VAL A 143 -23.52 -16.65 -18.37
N GLU A 144 -24.21 -17.79 -18.44
CA GLU A 144 -23.85 -19.03 -17.76
C GLU A 144 -23.56 -20.11 -18.82
N ASP A 145 -22.38 -20.74 -18.74
CA ASP A 145 -21.94 -21.78 -19.68
C ASP A 145 -22.08 -21.37 -21.17
N GLY A 146 -21.81 -20.10 -21.48
CA GLY A 146 -21.92 -19.53 -22.83
C GLY A 146 -23.36 -19.29 -23.30
N VAL A 147 -24.33 -19.28 -22.39
CA VAL A 147 -25.75 -19.01 -22.68
C VAL A 147 -26.19 -17.80 -21.86
N ALA A 148 -26.77 -16.80 -22.52
CA ALA A 148 -27.38 -15.68 -21.82
C ALA A 148 -28.67 -16.13 -21.11
N VAL A 149 -28.77 -15.84 -19.82
CA VAL A 149 -29.87 -16.29 -18.95
C VAL A 149 -30.77 -15.13 -18.54
N GLY A 150 -32.07 -15.41 -18.37
CA GLY A 150 -33.07 -14.42 -17.99
C GLY A 150 -34.03 -14.09 -19.13
N GLN A 151 -34.64 -12.91 -19.05
CA GLN A 151 -35.67 -12.45 -19.98
C GLN A 151 -35.31 -11.06 -20.50
N PHE A 152 -35.39 -10.88 -21.82
CA PHE A 152 -34.99 -9.63 -22.44
C PHE A 152 -35.90 -8.48 -22.01
N THR A 153 -35.32 -7.41 -21.51
CA THR A 153 -36.03 -6.21 -21.07
C THR A 153 -35.29 -4.96 -21.53
N GLN A 154 -35.97 -4.09 -22.28
CA GLN A 154 -35.42 -2.78 -22.61
C GLN A 154 -35.53 -1.84 -21.42
N TRP A 155 -34.39 -1.53 -20.81
CA TRP A 155 -34.26 -0.53 -19.76
C TRP A 155 -33.83 0.81 -20.34
N PRO A 156 -34.34 1.94 -19.81
CA PRO A 156 -33.85 3.27 -20.20
C PRO A 156 -32.38 3.43 -19.83
N MET A 157 -31.54 3.94 -20.74
CA MET A 157 -30.09 4.05 -20.54
C MET A 157 -29.70 4.83 -19.27
N ASN A 158 -30.49 5.83 -18.88
CA ASN A 158 -30.28 6.60 -17.64
C ASN A 158 -30.40 5.78 -16.34
N THR A 159 -30.76 4.49 -16.40
CA THR A 159 -30.80 3.58 -15.25
C THR A 159 -29.57 2.68 -15.14
N LEU A 160 -28.67 2.68 -16.13
CA LEU A 160 -27.53 1.75 -16.23
C LEU A 160 -26.64 1.81 -14.99
N GLU A 161 -26.24 2.99 -14.53
CA GLU A 161 -25.40 3.16 -13.33
C GLU A 161 -26.07 2.58 -12.07
N THR A 162 -27.38 2.81 -11.92
CA THR A 162 -28.16 2.36 -10.77
C THR A 162 -28.29 0.83 -10.76
N VAL A 163 -28.58 0.23 -11.90
CA VAL A 163 -28.74 -1.22 -12.02
C VAL A 163 -27.40 -1.93 -11.88
N GLY A 164 -26.35 -1.43 -12.53
CA GLY A 164 -24.99 -1.97 -12.39
C GLY A 164 -24.52 -1.97 -10.93
N SER A 165 -24.67 -0.84 -10.24
CA SER A 165 -24.25 -0.70 -8.83
C SER A 165 -25.06 -1.55 -7.84
N ALA A 166 -26.27 -1.97 -8.24
CA ALA A 166 -27.13 -2.85 -7.46
C ALA A 166 -26.78 -4.34 -7.64
N TYR A 167 -26.06 -4.69 -8.71
CA TYR A 167 -25.58 -6.05 -8.90
C TYR A 167 -24.49 -6.37 -7.88
N GLU A 168 -24.61 -7.54 -7.25
CA GLU A 168 -23.59 -8.14 -6.41
C GLU A 168 -23.37 -9.58 -6.88
N GLY A 169 -22.15 -9.90 -7.27
CA GLY A 169 -21.76 -11.20 -7.81
C GLY A 169 -20.65 -11.85 -6.99
N HIS A 170 -20.51 -13.16 -7.09
CA HIS A 170 -19.47 -13.93 -6.40
C HIS A 170 -18.57 -14.59 -7.45
N VAL A 171 -17.26 -14.43 -7.31
CA VAL A 171 -16.26 -15.00 -8.23
C VAL A 171 -15.21 -15.74 -7.40
N ALA A 172 -15.27 -17.07 -7.47
CA ALA A 172 -14.31 -17.94 -6.79
C ALA A 172 -12.91 -17.84 -7.45
N PRO A 173 -11.84 -18.27 -6.74
CA PRO A 173 -10.49 -18.28 -7.29
C PRO A 173 -10.40 -19.07 -8.61
N GLY A 174 -9.83 -18.45 -9.64
CA GLY A 174 -9.68 -19.04 -10.97
C GLY A 174 -10.95 -19.06 -11.83
N GLU A 175 -12.08 -18.59 -11.30
CA GLU A 175 -13.36 -18.55 -12.02
C GLU A 175 -13.62 -17.19 -12.68
N SER A 176 -14.66 -17.13 -13.50
CA SER A 176 -15.10 -15.90 -14.16
C SER A 176 -16.62 -15.80 -14.19
N VAL A 177 -17.12 -14.57 -14.19
CA VAL A 177 -18.51 -14.25 -14.45
C VAL A 177 -18.61 -13.39 -15.72
N GLN A 178 -19.61 -13.66 -16.54
CA GLN A 178 -19.80 -13.01 -17.83
C GLN A 178 -21.16 -12.30 -17.89
N PHE A 179 -21.17 -11.15 -18.56
CA PHE A 179 -22.37 -10.35 -18.77
C PHE A 179 -22.47 -9.96 -20.24
N LEU A 180 -23.68 -10.12 -20.78
CA LEU A 180 -24.05 -9.61 -22.08
C LEU A 180 -24.74 -8.26 -21.89
N LEU A 181 -24.13 -7.20 -22.40
CA LEU A 181 -24.70 -5.86 -22.46
C LEU A 181 -25.24 -5.61 -23.86
N LEU A 182 -26.55 -5.65 -24.01
CA LEU A 182 -27.26 -5.29 -25.24
C LEU A 182 -27.67 -3.83 -25.16
N TYR A 183 -27.54 -3.08 -26.24
CA TYR A 183 -27.96 -1.68 -26.24
C TYR A 183 -28.34 -1.22 -27.64
N GLY A 184 -29.14 -0.16 -27.71
CA GLY A 184 -29.55 0.43 -28.98
C GLY A 184 -30.32 1.73 -28.82
N MET A 185 -30.69 2.32 -29.95
CA MET A 185 -31.46 3.56 -30.00
C MET A 185 -32.91 3.28 -30.39
N SER A 186 -33.84 3.95 -29.72
CA SER A 186 -35.27 3.84 -30.04
C SER A 186 -35.54 4.23 -31.50
N GLU A 187 -36.35 3.45 -32.21
CA GLU A 187 -36.78 3.76 -33.58
C GLU A 187 -37.55 5.09 -33.68
N ASN A 188 -38.13 5.54 -32.56
CA ASN A 188 -38.88 6.80 -32.48
C ASN A 188 -38.00 8.01 -32.12
N ALA A 189 -36.68 7.84 -32.01
CA ALA A 189 -35.77 8.92 -31.68
C ALA A 189 -35.73 9.96 -32.81
N GLY A 190 -35.92 11.24 -32.45
CA GLY A 190 -36.04 12.34 -33.41
C GLY A 190 -34.71 13.05 -33.72
N ASN A 191 -34.75 13.99 -34.66
CA ASN A 191 -33.59 14.75 -35.14
C ASN A 191 -32.83 15.54 -34.05
N GLN A 192 -33.44 15.77 -32.88
CA GLN A 192 -32.75 16.42 -31.74
C GLN A 192 -31.51 15.66 -31.24
N TYR A 193 -31.44 14.36 -31.55
CA TYR A 193 -30.33 13.48 -31.19
C TYR A 193 -29.25 13.38 -32.29
N GLN A 194 -29.45 14.04 -33.43
CA GLN A 194 -28.49 14.01 -34.54
C GLN A 194 -27.16 14.65 -34.13
N GLY A 195 -26.05 13.93 -34.36
CA GLY A 195 -24.70 14.39 -34.02
C GLY A 195 -24.41 14.42 -32.51
N LYS A 196 -25.27 13.79 -31.71
CA LYS A 196 -25.02 13.53 -30.28
C LYS A 196 -24.18 12.27 -30.10
N ALA A 197 -23.63 12.11 -28.89
CA ALA A 197 -22.79 10.98 -28.51
C ALA A 197 -23.26 10.37 -27.19
N PHE A 198 -22.76 9.17 -26.90
CA PHE A 198 -22.89 8.50 -25.62
C PHE A 198 -21.63 7.68 -25.36
N GLU A 199 -21.05 7.83 -24.18
CA GLU A 199 -19.94 7.01 -23.73
C GLU A 199 -20.24 6.47 -22.32
N ALA A 200 -19.88 5.22 -22.08
CA ALA A 200 -19.98 4.59 -20.78
C ALA A 200 -18.78 3.66 -20.55
N ASP A 201 -18.17 3.81 -19.38
CA ASP A 201 -17.09 2.98 -18.88
C ASP A 201 -17.59 2.06 -17.77
N VAL A 202 -16.82 1.02 -17.46
CA VAL A 202 -17.11 0.12 -16.34
C VAL A 202 -15.87 -0.06 -15.47
N SER A 203 -16.07 0.03 -14.16
CA SER A 203 -15.10 -0.38 -13.15
C SER A 203 -15.69 -1.52 -12.32
N VAL A 204 -14.82 -2.43 -11.88
CA VAL A 204 -15.20 -3.53 -10.98
C VAL A 204 -14.70 -3.21 -9.58
N VAL A 205 -15.62 -3.20 -8.63
CA VAL A 205 -15.30 -3.00 -7.22
C VAL A 205 -15.42 -4.33 -6.51
N ALA A 206 -14.38 -4.70 -5.75
CA ALA A 206 -14.25 -6.04 -5.19
C ALA A 206 -13.96 -6.01 -3.68
N ALA A 207 -14.38 -7.07 -2.99
CA ALA A 207 -14.02 -7.33 -1.59
C ALA A 207 -13.97 -8.85 -1.37
N GLN A 208 -13.26 -9.30 -0.34
CA GLN A 208 -13.27 -10.72 0.05
C GLN A 208 -14.69 -11.20 0.36
N ASP A 209 -14.95 -12.47 0.00
CA ASP A 209 -16.21 -13.16 0.25
C ASP A 209 -16.07 -14.20 1.37
N THR A 210 -17.18 -14.55 2.03
CA THR A 210 -17.20 -15.49 3.18
C THR A 210 -17.09 -16.96 2.79
N ALA A 211 -16.41 -17.28 1.68
CA ALA A 211 -16.34 -18.65 1.17
C ALA A 211 -15.20 -19.46 1.80
N GLU A 212 -14.23 -18.80 2.42
CA GLU A 212 -13.05 -19.42 2.98
C GLU A 212 -13.20 -19.73 4.46
N VAL A 213 -12.46 -20.75 4.91
CA VAL A 213 -12.48 -21.19 6.31
C VAL A 213 -11.09 -21.00 6.90
N ASP A 214 -11.00 -20.28 8.01
CA ASP A 214 -9.73 -20.05 8.69
C ASP A 214 -9.13 -21.34 9.27
N GLY A 215 -7.89 -21.25 9.77
CA GLY A 215 -7.20 -22.38 10.40
C GLY A 215 -7.88 -22.94 11.66
N PHE A 216 -8.95 -22.30 12.14
CA PHE A 216 -9.77 -22.71 13.28
C PHE A 216 -11.15 -23.23 12.87
N GLY A 217 -11.48 -23.26 11.57
CA GLY A 217 -12.77 -23.75 11.09
C GLY A 217 -13.86 -22.67 10.97
N ASN A 218 -13.53 -21.38 11.07
CA ASN A 218 -14.47 -20.27 10.97
C ASN A 218 -14.58 -19.75 9.53
N ALA A 219 -15.79 -19.69 8.98
CA ALA A 219 -16.07 -19.17 7.63
C ALA A 219 -16.46 -17.68 7.61
N ASP A 220 -16.69 -17.09 8.78
CA ASP A 220 -17.32 -15.78 8.89
C ASP A 220 -16.30 -14.65 9.11
N TYR A 221 -14.99 -14.92 8.97
CA TYR A 221 -13.97 -13.92 9.26
C TYR A 221 -13.97 -12.74 8.27
N ASP A 222 -14.43 -12.97 7.03
CA ASP A 222 -14.58 -11.95 5.99
C ASP A 222 -16.00 -11.35 5.89
N LYS A 223 -16.90 -11.69 6.82
CA LYS A 223 -18.32 -11.24 6.74
C LYS A 223 -18.47 -9.71 6.76
N ASP A 224 -17.51 -9.03 7.36
CA ASP A 224 -17.49 -7.58 7.51
C ASP A 224 -16.59 -6.90 6.46
N ALA A 225 -16.07 -7.64 5.46
CA ALA A 225 -15.29 -7.07 4.37
C ALA A 225 -16.15 -6.07 3.59
N ALA A 226 -15.74 -4.79 3.64
CA ALA A 226 -16.44 -3.68 3.02
C ALA A 226 -15.91 -3.44 1.61
N TYR A 227 -16.79 -3.01 0.71
CA TYR A 227 -16.37 -2.46 -0.57
C TYR A 227 -15.72 -1.08 -0.37
N PRO A 228 -14.71 -0.73 -1.17
CA PRO A 228 -14.19 0.62 -1.18
C PRO A 228 -15.22 1.62 -1.70
N THR A 229 -15.16 2.84 -1.16
CA THR A 229 -15.84 4.00 -1.72
C THR A 229 -14.92 4.62 -2.77
N VAL A 230 -15.27 4.46 -4.04
CA VAL A 230 -14.51 4.96 -5.18
C VAL A 230 -14.83 6.44 -5.40
N VAL A 231 -13.80 7.29 -5.50
CA VAL A 231 -13.94 8.75 -5.61
C VAL A 231 -13.11 9.30 -6.76
N SER A 232 -13.67 10.28 -7.48
CA SER A 232 -13.01 10.98 -8.59
C SER A 232 -12.98 12.50 -8.38
N THR A 233 -13.72 13.02 -7.40
CA THR A 233 -13.82 14.47 -7.12
C THR A 233 -13.46 14.81 -5.68
N ALA A 234 -13.11 16.07 -5.44
CA ALA A 234 -12.75 16.55 -4.10
C ALA A 234 -13.94 16.46 -3.14
N GLU A 235 -15.16 16.73 -3.63
CA GLU A 235 -16.39 16.64 -2.86
C GLU A 235 -16.73 15.20 -2.45
N GLU A 236 -16.54 14.23 -3.34
CA GLU A 236 -16.72 12.80 -3.03
C GLU A 236 -15.66 12.33 -2.03
N PHE A 237 -14.39 12.72 -2.25
CA PHE A 237 -13.30 12.40 -1.33
C PHE A 237 -13.59 12.94 0.08
N ASP A 238 -14.05 14.19 0.20
CA ASP A 238 -14.40 14.80 1.48
C ASP A 238 -15.53 14.06 2.20
N GLN A 239 -16.53 13.57 1.45
CA GLN A 239 -17.61 12.76 2.02
C GLN A 239 -17.10 11.39 2.46
N ALA A 240 -16.27 10.74 1.64
CA ALA A 240 -15.73 9.41 1.90
C ALA A 240 -14.82 9.38 3.13
N ILE A 241 -13.88 10.33 3.26
CA ILE A 241 -12.99 10.40 4.44
C ILE A 241 -13.72 10.80 5.72
N ALA A 242 -14.87 11.49 5.61
CA ALA A 242 -15.71 11.80 6.76
C ALA A 242 -16.50 10.58 7.24
N ALA A 243 -16.86 9.68 6.32
CA ALA A 243 -17.52 8.41 6.63
C ALA A 243 -16.55 7.36 7.23
N GLY A 244 -15.29 7.36 6.78
CA GLY A 244 -14.29 6.35 7.14
C GLY A 244 -14.38 5.10 6.27
N GLY A 245 -13.62 4.06 6.61
CA GLY A 245 -13.52 2.84 5.81
C GLY A 245 -12.49 2.95 4.68
N ILE A 246 -12.69 2.22 3.59
CA ILE A 246 -11.76 2.19 2.45
C ILE A 246 -12.21 3.23 1.41
N VAL A 247 -11.31 4.15 1.06
CA VAL A 247 -11.48 5.19 0.05
C VAL A 247 -10.51 4.91 -1.08
N GLN A 248 -11.02 4.68 -2.28
CA GLN A 248 -10.21 4.33 -3.45
C GLN A 248 -10.24 5.48 -4.45
N LEU A 249 -9.08 5.95 -4.88
CA LEU A 249 -9.00 6.94 -5.95
C LEU A 249 -9.24 6.27 -7.30
N ALA A 250 -10.14 6.84 -8.11
CA ALA A 250 -10.33 6.44 -9.50
C ALA A 250 -9.45 7.24 -10.46
N GLU A 251 -9.05 8.45 -10.08
CA GLU A 251 -8.28 9.39 -10.89
C GLU A 251 -7.32 10.20 -10.02
N ASP A 252 -6.40 10.90 -10.65
CA ASP A 252 -5.60 11.95 -9.99
C ASP A 252 -6.54 12.98 -9.33
N LEU A 253 -6.31 13.26 -8.05
CA LEU A 253 -7.16 14.09 -7.23
C LEU A 253 -6.39 15.27 -6.63
N THR A 254 -6.94 16.47 -6.75
CA THR A 254 -6.42 17.66 -6.05
C THR A 254 -7.40 18.13 -4.98
N VAL A 255 -6.88 18.39 -3.78
CA VAL A 255 -7.63 19.02 -2.68
C VAL A 255 -6.92 20.29 -2.20
N ASP A 256 -7.67 21.38 -2.02
CA ASP A 256 -7.09 22.72 -1.79
C ASP A 256 -6.56 22.96 -0.37
N ALA A 257 -6.80 22.05 0.56
CA ALA A 257 -6.46 22.22 1.97
C ALA A 257 -6.20 20.90 2.66
N SER A 258 -5.59 20.98 3.86
CA SER A 258 -5.42 19.85 4.75
C SER A 258 -6.73 19.11 4.98
N LYS A 259 -6.68 17.79 4.97
CA LYS A 259 -7.81 16.92 5.28
C LYS A 259 -7.49 16.13 6.55
N THR A 260 -8.46 16.03 7.45
CA THR A 260 -8.32 15.28 8.70
C THR A 260 -9.41 14.24 8.75
N ILE A 261 -9.03 12.96 8.84
CA ILE A 261 -9.98 11.87 9.00
C ILE A 261 -10.50 11.86 10.44
N GLY A 262 -11.81 11.61 10.59
CA GLY A 262 -12.51 11.53 11.87
C GLY A 262 -12.81 10.10 12.34
N ALA A 263 -12.57 9.12 11.48
CA ALA A 263 -12.73 7.70 11.71
C ALA A 263 -11.52 6.97 11.09
N ASP A 264 -11.36 5.69 11.39
CA ASP A 264 -10.32 4.88 10.74
C ASP A 264 -10.58 4.84 9.23
N THR A 265 -9.55 5.17 8.46
CA THR A 265 -9.65 5.31 7.00
C THR A 265 -8.44 4.68 6.34
N THR A 266 -8.70 3.86 5.33
CA THR A 266 -7.69 3.43 4.36
C THR A 266 -7.88 4.25 3.09
N ILE A 267 -6.81 4.88 2.60
CA ILE A 267 -6.78 5.53 1.30
C ILE A 267 -5.94 4.63 0.38
N ASP A 268 -6.61 4.04 -0.61
CA ASP A 268 -5.97 3.31 -1.69
C ASP A 268 -5.80 4.24 -2.89
N LEU A 269 -4.56 4.43 -3.30
CA LEU A 269 -4.22 5.35 -4.39
C LEU A 269 -4.44 4.74 -5.77
N GLN A 270 -4.42 3.40 -5.92
CA GLN A 270 -4.61 2.72 -7.21
C GLN A 270 -3.77 3.29 -8.37
N GLY A 271 -2.52 3.68 -8.10
CA GLY A 271 -1.62 4.28 -9.09
C GLY A 271 -1.83 5.77 -9.33
N ASN A 272 -2.85 6.39 -8.71
CA ASN A 272 -3.17 7.81 -8.90
C ASN A 272 -2.40 8.73 -7.94
N THR A 273 -2.43 10.02 -8.27
CA THR A 273 -1.79 11.10 -7.50
C THR A 273 -2.81 11.87 -6.68
N LEU A 274 -2.57 11.97 -5.36
CA LEU A 274 -3.29 12.86 -4.46
C LEU A 274 -2.46 14.12 -4.16
N VAL A 275 -2.88 15.26 -4.70
CA VAL A 275 -2.26 16.57 -4.46
C VAL A 275 -2.98 17.30 -3.33
N VAL A 276 -2.25 17.67 -2.28
CA VAL A 276 -2.81 18.36 -1.09
C VAL A 276 -2.21 19.77 -0.98
N ALA A 277 -2.99 20.75 -1.42
CA ALA A 277 -2.61 22.16 -1.48
C ALA A 277 -1.21 22.34 -2.10
N GLU A 278 -1.03 21.84 -3.32
CA GLU A 278 0.23 21.93 -4.08
C GLU A 278 1.45 21.32 -3.33
N GLY A 279 1.22 20.28 -2.53
CA GLY A 279 2.27 19.61 -1.73
C GLY A 279 2.60 20.25 -0.38
N THR A 280 1.95 21.36 -0.04
CA THR A 280 2.33 22.16 1.13
C THR A 280 1.62 21.74 2.41
N GLN A 281 0.51 21.02 2.30
CA GLN A 281 -0.37 20.64 3.40
C GLN A 281 -0.50 19.11 3.54
N SER A 282 -1.40 18.64 4.40
CA SER A 282 -1.37 17.24 4.86
C SER A 282 -2.73 16.54 4.77
N ILE A 283 -2.68 15.23 4.51
CA ILE A 283 -3.73 14.30 4.96
C ILE A 283 -3.36 13.85 6.37
N LYS A 284 -4.32 13.91 7.30
CA LYS A 284 -4.07 13.77 8.73
C LYS A 284 -4.95 12.68 9.35
N ALA A 285 -4.31 11.76 10.09
CA ALA A 285 -4.99 10.95 11.09
C ALA A 285 -5.35 11.83 12.29
N GLY A 286 -6.66 11.98 12.57
CA GLY A 286 -7.15 12.65 13.77
C GLY A 286 -6.80 11.88 15.05
N SER A 287 -6.79 12.56 16.20
CA SER A 287 -6.49 11.93 17.50
C SER A 287 -7.33 10.66 17.74
N GLY A 288 -6.67 9.53 17.98
CA GLY A 288 -7.32 8.25 18.27
C GLY A 288 -7.84 7.48 17.05
N THR A 289 -7.53 7.96 15.83
CA THR A 289 -7.85 7.28 14.56
C THR A 289 -6.59 6.72 13.91
N THR A 290 -6.79 5.83 12.94
CA THR A 290 -5.74 5.28 12.08
C THR A 290 -5.98 5.72 10.64
N LEU A 291 -4.96 6.34 10.03
CA LEU A 291 -4.88 6.52 8.59
C LEU A 291 -3.98 5.43 8.01
N THR A 292 -4.55 4.57 7.17
CA THR A 292 -3.80 3.64 6.35
C THR A 292 -3.70 4.20 4.93
N ILE A 293 -2.54 4.08 4.30
CA ILE A 293 -2.33 4.42 2.89
C ILE A 293 -1.80 3.18 2.21
N GLU A 294 -2.38 2.80 1.08
CA GLU A 294 -1.98 1.61 0.33
C GLU A 294 -2.00 1.81 -1.19
N GLY A 295 -1.45 0.84 -1.90
CA GLY A 295 -1.37 0.81 -3.35
C GLY A 295 -0.16 1.56 -3.93
N ASP A 296 -0.05 1.49 -5.25
CA ASP A 296 0.86 2.33 -6.04
C ASP A 296 0.32 3.76 -6.16
N GLY A 297 1.15 4.72 -6.59
CA GLY A 297 0.73 6.10 -6.84
C GLY A 297 1.54 7.13 -6.07
N SER A 298 1.03 8.35 -5.96
CA SER A 298 1.78 9.40 -5.27
C SER A 298 0.93 10.32 -4.40
N ILE A 299 1.55 10.84 -3.34
CA ILE A 299 0.99 11.91 -2.52
C ILE A 299 1.90 13.13 -2.62
N ASP A 300 1.42 14.13 -3.33
CA ASP A 300 2.02 15.46 -3.31
C ASP A 300 1.46 16.21 -2.10
N GLY A 301 2.09 15.99 -0.96
CA GLY A 301 1.63 16.47 0.34
C GLY A 301 2.40 15.85 1.49
N VAL A 302 1.83 15.95 2.70
CA VAL A 302 2.38 15.37 3.92
C VAL A 302 1.42 14.34 4.49
N VAL A 303 1.94 13.18 4.90
CA VAL A 303 1.18 12.21 5.71
C VAL A 303 1.42 12.51 7.18
N TYR A 304 0.36 12.73 7.95
CA TYR A 304 0.47 13.27 9.31
C TYR A 304 -0.35 12.44 10.31
N ALA A 305 0.29 12.01 11.40
CA ALA A 305 -0.39 11.44 12.56
C ALA A 305 -0.49 12.49 13.68
N ASP A 306 -1.71 12.85 14.07
CA ASP A 306 -1.92 13.74 15.22
C ASP A 306 -1.66 13.05 16.55
N LYS A 307 -1.78 13.79 17.66
CA LYS A 307 -1.50 13.29 19.00
C LYS A 307 -2.30 12.02 19.29
N GLY A 308 -1.59 10.92 19.55
CA GLY A 308 -2.22 9.62 19.84
C GLY A 308 -2.93 8.96 18.66
N ALA A 309 -2.75 9.46 17.43
CA ALA A 309 -3.23 8.83 16.21
C ALA A 309 -2.22 7.79 15.67
N ALA A 310 -2.62 7.03 14.66
CA ALA A 310 -1.75 6.11 13.94
C ALA A 310 -1.71 6.43 12.44
N VAL A 311 -0.54 6.28 11.85
CA VAL A 311 -0.35 6.24 10.39
C VAL A 311 0.31 4.92 10.04
N VAL A 312 -0.23 4.22 9.06
CA VAL A 312 0.35 3.02 8.44
C VAL A 312 0.44 3.27 6.94
N ILE A 313 1.62 3.11 6.35
CA ILE A 313 1.80 3.22 4.90
C ILE A 313 2.26 1.85 4.39
N ASN A 314 1.41 1.21 3.60
CA ASN A 314 1.66 -0.05 2.91
C ASN A 314 1.86 0.25 1.43
N ALA A 315 3.04 0.78 1.09
CA ALA A 315 3.36 1.20 -0.26
C ALA A 315 3.37 0.02 -1.24
N GLY A 316 2.78 0.23 -2.41
CA GLY A 316 3.05 -0.58 -3.59
C GLY A 316 4.48 -0.41 -4.13
N ASP A 317 4.77 -1.06 -5.25
CA ASP A 317 6.09 -1.04 -5.89
C ASP A 317 6.46 0.37 -6.41
N ASP A 318 5.48 1.15 -6.87
CA ASP A 318 5.64 2.51 -7.40
C ASP A 318 4.87 3.56 -6.58
N PHE A 319 5.11 3.57 -5.26
CA PHE A 319 4.53 4.53 -4.33
C PHE A 319 5.51 5.65 -3.94
N SER A 320 5.04 6.90 -3.89
CA SER A 320 5.84 8.02 -3.37
C SER A 320 5.07 9.07 -2.55
N VAL A 321 5.77 9.76 -1.66
CA VAL A 321 5.29 10.97 -0.98
C VAL A 321 6.27 12.11 -1.25
N ASN A 322 5.78 13.18 -1.89
CA ASN A 322 6.57 14.33 -2.32
C ASN A 322 6.06 15.60 -1.64
N ALA A 323 6.74 16.02 -0.57
CA ALA A 323 6.33 17.19 0.20
C ALA A 323 7.05 18.48 -0.22
N SER A 324 6.28 19.55 -0.32
CA SER A 324 6.74 20.94 -0.45
C SER A 324 6.41 21.78 0.80
N SER A 325 5.95 21.14 1.88
CA SER A 325 5.66 21.79 3.16
C SER A 325 6.88 22.47 3.76
N SER A 326 6.75 23.73 4.17
CA SER A 326 7.83 24.53 4.77
C SER A 326 8.37 23.97 6.09
N ASN A 327 7.70 22.98 6.68
CA ASN A 327 8.20 22.27 7.85
C ASN A 327 9.27 21.20 7.51
N GLY A 328 9.38 20.78 6.24
CA GLY A 328 10.38 19.81 5.79
C GLY A 328 10.02 18.34 6.04
N TRP A 329 8.74 18.01 6.23
CA TRP A 329 8.25 16.65 6.45
C TRP A 329 7.55 16.11 5.22
N ALA A 330 7.80 14.85 4.85
CA ALA A 330 6.91 14.03 4.02
C ALA A 330 6.00 13.18 4.92
N VAL A 331 6.53 12.71 6.06
CA VAL A 331 5.77 12.00 7.09
C VAL A 331 6.04 12.66 8.44
N TYR A 332 4.97 12.96 9.18
CA TYR A 332 5.08 13.52 10.54
C TYR A 332 4.24 12.76 11.55
N GLY A 333 4.83 12.41 12.69
CA GLY A 333 4.13 11.85 13.84
C GLY A 333 4.19 12.78 15.05
N ALA A 334 3.05 13.28 15.52
CA ALA A 334 2.96 14.08 16.74
C ALA A 334 3.18 13.24 18.01
N LEU A 335 3.23 13.90 19.18
CA LEU A 335 3.43 13.23 20.47
C LEU A 335 2.44 12.07 20.68
N GLY A 336 2.95 10.91 21.09
CA GLY A 336 2.14 9.72 21.36
C GLY A 336 1.59 9.00 20.14
N SER A 337 1.77 9.53 18.92
CA SER A 337 1.36 8.85 17.69
C SER A 337 2.15 7.56 17.42
N ARG A 338 1.65 6.71 16.52
CA ARG A 338 2.37 5.53 16.01
C ARG A 338 2.52 5.67 14.50
N VAL A 339 3.73 5.47 13.98
CA VAL A 339 3.99 5.56 12.55
C VAL A 339 4.66 4.27 12.09
N ALA A 340 4.06 3.62 11.10
CA ALA A 340 4.61 2.46 10.42
C ALA A 340 4.68 2.74 8.90
N VAL A 341 5.82 2.47 8.31
CA VAL A 341 6.09 2.66 6.87
C VAL A 341 6.65 1.36 6.31
N HIS A 342 6.01 0.83 5.29
CA HIS A 342 6.37 -0.40 4.60
C HIS A 342 6.48 -0.11 3.10
N GLY A 343 7.70 0.07 2.60
CA GLY A 343 7.98 0.39 1.19
C GLY A 343 7.95 1.88 0.85
N GLY A 344 8.08 2.21 -0.43
CA GLY A 344 7.86 3.55 -0.97
C GLY A 344 9.06 4.51 -0.95
N THR A 345 8.90 5.63 -1.66
CA THR A 345 9.90 6.72 -1.71
C THR A 345 9.37 7.99 -1.05
N TYR A 346 10.13 8.58 -0.13
CA TYR A 346 9.73 9.77 0.63
C TYR A 346 10.71 10.92 0.39
N THR A 347 10.19 12.06 -0.07
CA THR A 347 10.99 13.24 -0.36
C THR A 347 10.40 14.49 0.29
N SER A 348 11.24 15.33 0.88
CA SER A 348 10.88 16.71 1.19
C SER A 348 11.84 17.68 0.53
N SER A 349 11.29 18.67 -0.18
CA SER A 349 12.06 19.71 -0.88
C SER A 349 12.44 20.90 0.00
N GLN A 350 11.87 20.99 1.21
CA GLN A 350 12.02 22.15 2.09
C GLN A 350 12.99 21.89 3.24
N LYS A 351 13.48 22.99 3.82
CA LYS A 351 14.35 22.98 5.00
C LYS A 351 13.52 22.77 6.28
N GLY A 352 14.16 22.29 7.34
CA GLY A 352 13.68 22.56 8.71
C GLY A 352 13.46 21.35 9.61
N ALA A 353 13.39 20.13 9.07
CA ALA A 353 13.20 18.92 9.89
C ALA A 353 13.65 17.64 9.17
N GLY A 354 13.22 16.49 9.68
CA GLY A 354 13.43 15.18 9.05
C GLY A 354 12.36 14.90 7.99
N VAL A 355 12.73 14.31 6.86
CA VAL A 355 11.75 13.89 5.83
C VAL A 355 10.70 12.96 6.46
N ILE A 356 11.13 12.01 7.29
CA ILE A 356 10.28 11.32 8.25
C ILE A 356 10.61 11.86 9.65
N HIS A 357 9.65 12.53 10.29
CA HIS A 357 9.85 13.16 11.61
C HIS A 357 8.82 12.68 12.63
N VAL A 358 9.27 11.97 13.67
CA VAL A 358 8.36 11.33 14.65
C VAL A 358 8.69 11.73 16.08
N LEU A 359 7.74 12.40 16.72
CA LEU A 359 7.69 12.65 18.17
C LEU A 359 6.84 11.61 18.92
N GLY A 360 6.33 10.63 18.18
CA GLY A 360 5.37 9.62 18.63
C GLY A 360 5.87 8.65 19.69
N SER A 361 5.02 7.68 19.99
CA SER A 361 5.34 6.54 20.86
C SER A 361 6.14 5.44 20.15
N SER A 362 6.08 5.36 18.81
CA SER A 362 6.87 4.40 18.03
C SER A 362 7.05 4.84 16.58
N LEU A 363 8.14 4.40 15.96
CA LEU A 363 8.43 4.49 14.53
C LEU A 363 8.92 3.12 14.02
N SER A 364 8.27 2.56 13.00
CA SER A 364 8.81 1.48 12.18
C SER A 364 8.93 1.93 10.72
N VAL A 365 10.07 1.69 10.09
CA VAL A 365 10.29 1.95 8.65
C VAL A 365 10.98 0.74 8.04
N GLU A 366 10.37 0.17 7.03
CA GLU A 366 10.80 -1.07 6.41
C GLU A 366 10.80 -0.91 4.89
N ASN A 367 11.86 -1.34 4.20
CA ASN A 367 11.96 -1.38 2.73
C ASN A 367 11.73 -0.03 2.01
N ALA A 368 11.95 1.09 2.69
CA ALA A 368 11.68 2.42 2.15
C ALA A 368 12.94 3.15 1.68
N ALA A 369 12.78 4.04 0.69
CA ALA A 369 13.78 5.01 0.27
C ALA A 369 13.42 6.42 0.76
N ILE A 370 14.35 7.09 1.43
CA ILE A 370 14.17 8.44 1.95
C ILE A 370 15.20 9.37 1.33
N VAL A 371 14.71 10.42 0.67
CA VAL A 371 15.54 11.39 -0.05
C VAL A 371 15.38 12.77 0.58
N VAL A 372 16.48 13.27 1.13
CA VAL A 372 16.56 14.64 1.64
C VAL A 372 16.80 15.57 0.44
N GLY A 373 15.79 16.37 0.06
CA GLY A 373 15.81 17.15 -1.17
C GLY A 373 16.99 18.11 -1.27
N SER A 374 17.54 18.30 -2.48
CA SER A 374 18.81 19.00 -2.72
C SER A 374 18.87 20.47 -2.29
N ALA A 375 17.71 21.12 -2.07
CA ALA A 375 17.60 22.49 -1.56
C ALA A 375 17.76 22.58 -0.02
N SER A 376 17.85 21.46 0.69
CA SER A 376 18.03 21.37 2.13
C SER A 376 19.51 21.50 2.56
N VAL A 377 20.05 22.71 2.40
CA VAL A 377 21.35 23.08 2.99
C VAL A 377 21.28 23.01 4.52
N MET A 378 21.92 21.98 5.07
CA MET A 378 22.35 21.80 6.47
C MET A 378 21.24 21.89 7.54
N ASN A 379 21.26 21.00 8.54
CA ASN A 379 20.25 20.89 9.62
C ASN A 379 18.88 20.30 9.24
N SER A 380 18.80 19.51 8.17
CA SER A 380 17.69 18.57 7.95
C SER A 380 18.11 17.16 8.38
N SER A 381 17.24 16.18 8.18
CA SER A 381 17.59 14.76 8.27
C SER A 381 16.72 13.92 7.35
N GLY A 382 17.14 12.70 7.02
CA GLY A 382 16.26 11.75 6.38
C GLY A 382 15.20 11.27 7.36
N VAL A 383 15.66 10.59 8.42
CA VAL A 383 14.82 10.13 9.52
C VAL A 383 15.18 10.89 10.79
N CYS A 384 14.21 11.53 11.43
CA CYS A 384 14.35 12.16 12.74
C CYS A 384 13.34 11.53 13.71
N SER A 385 13.83 10.78 14.69
CA SER A 385 12.96 10.12 15.68
C SER A 385 13.27 10.56 17.09
N ASN A 386 12.23 11.01 17.79
CA ASN A 386 12.20 11.17 19.25
C ASN A 386 11.33 10.08 19.91
N ALA A 387 10.88 9.07 19.15
CA ALA A 387 10.14 7.96 19.70
C ALA A 387 11.02 7.13 20.68
N PRO A 388 10.43 6.56 21.75
CA PRO A 388 11.15 5.65 22.63
C PRO A 388 11.53 4.34 21.94
N GLU A 389 10.81 3.94 20.90
CA GLU A 389 11.10 2.76 20.10
C GLU A 389 11.19 3.17 18.62
N THR A 390 12.30 2.82 17.98
CA THR A 390 12.51 3.05 16.54
C THR A 390 13.11 1.82 15.89
N TYR A 391 12.47 1.32 14.84
CA TYR A 391 12.91 0.18 14.06
C TYR A 391 13.08 0.59 12.59
N LEU A 392 14.27 0.36 12.03
CA LEU A 392 14.55 0.58 10.61
C LEU A 392 15.06 -0.73 10.01
N GLU A 393 14.40 -1.24 8.96
CA GLU A 393 14.83 -2.44 8.25
C GLU A 393 14.93 -2.22 6.75
N ASN A 394 16.07 -2.57 6.16
CA ASN A 394 16.33 -2.44 4.72
C ASN A 394 16.00 -1.03 4.17
N VAL A 395 16.30 0.00 4.97
CA VAL A 395 16.00 1.39 4.64
C VAL A 395 17.16 2.03 3.88
N GLN A 396 16.85 2.78 2.83
CA GLN A 396 17.83 3.60 2.11
C GLN A 396 17.62 5.07 2.43
N VAL A 397 18.64 5.76 2.93
CA VAL A 397 18.55 7.19 3.25
C VAL A 397 19.64 7.98 2.57
N GLN A 398 19.22 8.92 1.72
CA GLN A 398 20.09 9.86 1.02
C GLN A 398 20.03 11.23 1.73
N GLY A 399 20.92 11.44 2.69
CA GLY A 399 21.01 12.67 3.47
C GLY A 399 21.73 13.82 2.76
N SER A 400 22.62 13.53 1.80
CA SER A 400 23.47 14.52 1.14
C SER A 400 24.27 15.39 2.14
N TYR A 401 23.83 16.64 2.38
CA TYR A 401 24.45 17.59 3.31
C TYR A 401 23.96 17.44 4.77
N SER A 402 22.96 16.59 4.98
CA SER A 402 22.19 16.45 6.21
C SER A 402 22.41 15.09 6.84
N ILE A 403 22.05 14.97 8.13
CA ILE A 403 22.12 13.71 8.86
C ILE A 403 21.18 12.69 8.20
N ALA A 404 21.65 11.50 7.84
CA ALA A 404 20.75 10.47 7.32
C ALA A 404 19.74 10.05 8.40
N VAL A 405 20.21 9.72 9.61
CA VAL A 405 19.36 9.27 10.72
C VAL A 405 19.71 10.00 12.02
N ASP A 406 18.72 10.68 12.62
CA ASP A 406 18.84 11.41 13.89
C ASP A 406 17.89 10.84 14.97
N LEU A 407 18.45 10.03 15.87
CA LEU A 407 17.74 9.33 16.95
C LEU A 407 17.89 10.10 18.25
N LYS A 408 16.91 10.96 18.56
CA LYS A 408 17.01 12.02 19.56
C LYS A 408 16.62 11.61 20.97
N ASN A 409 15.95 10.47 21.14
CA ASN A 409 15.47 10.05 22.46
C ASN A 409 16.61 9.43 23.29
N ALA A 410 17.08 10.16 24.31
CA ALA A 410 18.14 9.70 25.21
C ALA A 410 17.76 8.48 26.07
N ASN A 411 16.47 8.18 26.20
CA ASN A 411 15.96 7.00 26.88
C ASN A 411 15.35 5.97 25.90
N GLY A 412 15.50 6.22 24.59
CA GLY A 412 14.93 5.36 23.56
C GLY A 412 15.85 4.20 23.20
N SER A 413 15.23 3.18 22.62
CA SER A 413 15.91 2.04 22.00
C SER A 413 15.64 2.05 20.51
N SER A 414 16.72 2.05 19.72
CA SER A 414 16.66 2.02 18.27
C SER A 414 17.35 0.79 17.72
N VAL A 415 16.76 0.19 16.69
CA VAL A 415 17.30 -0.96 15.97
C VAL A 415 17.34 -0.64 14.48
N ILE A 416 18.46 -0.94 13.84
CA ILE A 416 18.68 -0.82 12.40
C ILE A 416 19.16 -2.19 11.88
N ARG A 417 18.44 -2.76 10.91
CA ARG A 417 18.77 -4.03 10.25
C ARG A 417 18.88 -3.83 8.75
N GLY A 418 20.07 -3.97 8.18
CA GLY A 418 20.26 -3.74 6.75
C GLY A 418 20.17 -2.27 6.36
N GLY A 419 20.17 -2.02 5.05
CA GLY A 419 19.99 -0.70 4.47
C GLY A 419 21.28 0.08 4.22
N SER A 420 21.13 1.27 3.66
CA SER A 420 22.23 2.17 3.30
C SER A 420 21.93 3.60 3.71
N PHE A 421 22.85 4.21 4.45
CA PHE A 421 22.70 5.55 5.00
C PHE A 421 23.84 6.42 4.49
N SER A 422 23.53 7.51 3.80
CA SER A 422 24.53 8.37 3.17
C SER A 422 24.42 9.83 3.64
N THR A 423 25.53 10.34 4.15
CA THR A 423 25.80 11.77 4.28
C THR A 423 27.16 12.01 3.65
N ASP A 424 27.15 12.40 2.37
CA ASP A 424 28.30 12.37 1.47
C ASP A 424 28.76 13.77 1.03
N LYS A 425 28.11 14.83 1.50
CA LYS A 425 28.45 16.21 1.15
C LYS A 425 28.65 17.10 2.37
N SER A 426 29.59 18.02 2.24
CA SER A 426 29.83 19.11 3.20
C SER A 426 29.57 20.46 2.54
N ALA A 427 29.13 21.45 3.31
CA ALA A 427 28.95 22.82 2.84
C ALA A 427 29.43 23.82 3.90
N ASP A 428 29.99 24.95 3.48
CA ASP A 428 30.41 26.05 4.37
C ASP A 428 31.30 25.65 5.56
N GLY A 429 32.13 24.62 5.38
CA GLY A 429 33.00 24.08 6.43
C GLY A 429 32.27 23.22 7.48
N PHE A 430 31.00 22.91 7.25
CA PHE A 430 30.19 22.02 8.08
C PHE A 430 29.94 20.68 7.39
N ALA A 431 30.07 19.61 8.17
CA ALA A 431 29.88 18.24 7.73
C ALA A 431 29.11 17.47 8.82
N SER A 432 27.86 17.09 8.52
CA SER A 432 27.02 16.34 9.45
C SER A 432 27.52 14.91 9.65
N PRO A 433 27.32 14.31 10.84
CA PRO A 433 27.45 12.86 10.97
C PRO A 433 26.38 12.16 10.13
N THR A 434 26.64 10.92 9.71
CA THR A 434 25.66 10.16 8.93
C THR A 434 24.52 9.67 9.82
N ILE A 435 24.84 9.09 10.97
CA ILE A 435 23.89 8.64 11.98
C ILE A 435 24.23 9.32 13.30
N ARG A 436 23.24 9.85 14.00
CA ARG A 436 23.37 10.36 15.37
C ARG A 436 22.38 9.67 16.29
N TYR A 437 22.82 9.28 17.49
CA TYR A 437 21.94 8.68 18.50
C TYR A 437 22.26 9.15 19.93
N GLN A 438 21.25 9.10 20.82
CA GLN A 438 21.38 9.53 22.23
C GLN A 438 21.07 8.43 23.27
N GLY A 439 20.24 7.45 22.92
CA GLY A 439 19.84 6.32 23.77
C GLY A 439 20.65 5.08 23.45
N THR A 440 19.98 3.94 23.20
CA THR A 440 20.63 2.74 22.67
C THR A 440 20.42 2.60 21.17
N LEU A 441 21.44 2.13 20.47
CA LEU A 441 21.40 1.80 19.06
C LEU A 441 21.97 0.40 18.84
N GLU A 442 21.16 -0.50 18.31
CA GLU A 442 21.63 -1.73 17.70
C GLU A 442 21.61 -1.57 16.18
N ILE A 443 22.75 -1.78 15.51
CA ILE A 443 22.86 -1.70 14.06
C ILE A 443 23.55 -2.95 13.52
N SER A 444 22.93 -3.56 12.51
CA SER A 444 23.55 -4.66 11.78
C SER A 444 23.34 -4.60 10.27
N ASP A 445 24.26 -5.22 9.53
CA ASP A 445 24.15 -5.50 8.08
C ASP A 445 23.97 -4.26 7.20
N ALA A 446 24.43 -3.09 7.69
CA ALA A 446 24.19 -1.79 7.06
C ALA A 446 25.44 -1.22 6.39
N VAL A 447 25.22 -0.34 5.41
CA VAL A 447 26.28 0.48 4.78
C VAL A 447 26.13 1.93 5.22
N VAL A 448 27.20 2.53 5.75
CA VAL A 448 27.24 3.93 6.20
C VAL A 448 28.25 4.69 5.35
N THR A 449 27.76 5.54 4.45
CA THR A 449 28.60 6.46 3.65
C THR A 449 28.74 7.79 4.38
N ARG A 450 29.97 8.26 4.56
CA ARG A 450 30.27 9.40 5.42
C ARG A 450 31.28 10.38 4.82
N VAL A 451 30.98 11.66 4.98
CA VAL A 451 31.88 12.82 4.79
C VAL A 451 32.47 13.34 6.11
N SER A 452 31.86 12.97 7.24
CA SER A 452 32.29 13.28 8.60
C SER A 452 32.28 11.99 9.44
N THR A 453 31.87 12.09 10.71
CA THR A 453 31.63 10.94 11.59
C THR A 453 30.53 10.02 11.04
N GLY A 454 30.76 8.71 11.01
CA GLY A 454 29.77 7.75 10.52
C GLY A 454 28.60 7.62 11.49
N ILE A 455 28.89 7.17 12.71
CA ILE A 455 27.93 7.05 13.82
C ILE A 455 28.41 7.92 14.99
N LEU A 456 27.60 8.90 15.36
CA LEU A 456 27.88 9.81 16.47
C LEU A 456 26.95 9.53 17.66
N PHE A 457 27.54 9.19 18.80
CA PHE A 457 26.85 9.24 20.08
C PHE A 457 26.86 10.68 20.62
N SER A 458 25.70 11.30 20.82
CA SER A 458 25.65 12.69 21.30
C SER A 458 24.39 12.97 22.11
N ARG A 459 24.55 13.31 23.39
CA ARG A 459 23.46 13.80 24.26
C ARG A 459 23.88 15.06 25.01
N SER A 460 22.90 15.90 25.37
CA SER A 460 23.18 17.18 26.05
C SER A 460 23.62 17.00 27.51
N PHE A 461 23.14 15.96 28.20
CA PHE A 461 23.49 15.69 29.58
C PHE A 461 23.25 14.22 29.98
N PRO A 462 24.16 13.59 30.76
CA PRO A 462 25.52 14.06 31.03
C PRO A 462 26.35 14.07 29.73
N THR A 463 27.28 15.02 29.62
CA THR A 463 28.15 15.15 28.45
C THR A 463 28.92 13.83 28.23
N PRO A 464 28.84 13.22 27.05
CA PRO A 464 29.53 11.96 26.76
C PRO A 464 31.04 12.04 26.98
N THR A 465 31.60 11.02 27.64
CA THR A 465 33.05 10.81 27.76
C THR A 465 33.54 9.60 26.98
N GLU A 466 32.61 8.78 26.50
CA GLU A 466 32.81 7.60 25.66
C GLU A 466 31.54 7.33 24.84
N VAL A 467 31.63 6.39 23.89
CA VAL A 467 30.47 5.87 23.16
C VAL A 467 29.72 4.91 24.07
N GLU A 468 28.43 5.16 24.30
CA GLU A 468 27.57 4.32 25.15
C GLU A 468 26.41 3.73 24.34
N GLY A 469 25.90 2.57 24.72
CA GLY A 469 24.64 2.04 24.17
C GLY A 469 24.67 1.59 22.70
N LEU A 470 25.84 1.47 22.08
CA LEU A 470 25.99 0.98 20.71
C LEU A 470 26.29 -0.52 20.67
N THR A 471 25.47 -1.26 19.92
CA THR A 471 25.80 -2.61 19.43
C THR A 471 25.92 -2.55 17.92
N CYS A 472 27.09 -2.88 17.38
CA CYS A 472 27.40 -2.75 15.95
C CYS A 472 27.95 -4.08 15.41
N SER A 473 27.35 -4.61 14.35
CA SER A 473 27.75 -5.88 13.74
C SER A 473 27.59 -5.87 12.22
N ASN A 474 28.59 -6.35 11.47
CA ASN A 474 28.54 -6.36 10.00
C ASN A 474 28.17 -5.00 9.35
N VAL A 475 28.68 -3.89 9.91
CA VAL A 475 28.49 -2.56 9.35
C VAL A 475 29.70 -2.18 8.50
N THR A 476 29.44 -1.76 7.27
CA THR A 476 30.48 -1.28 6.35
C THR A 476 30.48 0.25 6.33
N PHE A 477 31.63 0.85 6.64
CA PHE A 477 31.82 2.30 6.52
C PHE A 477 32.50 2.62 5.18
N VAL A 478 31.94 3.58 4.46
CA VAL A 478 32.47 4.09 3.19
C VAL A 478 32.81 5.56 3.36
N GLU A 479 34.10 5.86 3.40
CA GLU A 479 34.59 7.24 3.38
C GLU A 479 34.48 7.82 1.97
N VAL A 480 33.90 9.02 1.84
CA VAL A 480 33.99 9.78 0.60
C VAL A 480 35.33 10.53 0.54
N ASP A 481 35.76 10.92 -0.67
CA ASP A 481 37.00 11.66 -0.84
C ASP A 481 37.02 12.94 0.01
N GLY A 482 38.03 13.08 0.86
CA GLY A 482 38.16 14.22 1.77
C GLY A 482 37.32 14.13 3.04
N ALA A 483 36.76 12.96 3.36
CA ALA A 483 36.06 12.75 4.61
C ALA A 483 36.91 13.10 5.84
N THR A 484 36.25 13.63 6.87
CA THR A 484 36.83 13.94 8.17
C THR A 484 36.16 13.11 9.26
N GLY A 485 36.63 13.16 10.51
CA GLY A 485 36.02 12.39 11.61
C GLY A 485 36.35 10.90 11.59
N GLN A 486 35.67 10.13 12.46
CA GLN A 486 35.87 8.69 12.65
C GLN A 486 34.63 7.90 12.22
N ASP A 487 34.76 6.60 11.99
CA ASP A 487 33.60 5.74 11.73
C ASP A 487 32.58 5.80 12.88
N ILE A 488 33.08 5.81 14.12
CA ILE A 488 32.27 5.89 15.34
C ILE A 488 32.95 6.88 16.29
N ASP A 489 32.20 7.87 16.76
CA ASP A 489 32.70 8.86 17.73
C ASP A 489 31.60 9.30 18.72
N TYR A 490 32.02 10.00 19.76
CA TYR A 490 31.17 10.73 20.71
C TYR A 490 31.58 12.21 20.82
N LYS A 491 32.68 12.60 20.18
CA LYS A 491 33.18 13.98 20.13
C LYS A 491 32.66 14.65 18.87
N HIS A 492 32.18 15.87 19.07
CA HIS A 492 31.47 16.66 18.07
C HIS A 492 32.40 17.45 17.15
#